data_AF-D0BK65-F1
#
_entry.id   AF-D0BK65-F1
#
_cell.length_a   1.000
_cell.length_b   1.000
_cell.length_c   1.000
_cell.angle_alpha   90.00
_cell.angle_beta   90.00
_cell.angle_gamma   90.00
#
_symmetry.space_group_name_H-M   'P 1'
#
loop_
_entity.id
_entity.type
_entity.pdbx_description
1 polymer ?
#
loop_
_entity_poly.entity_id
_entity_poly.type
_entity_poly.pdbx_seq_one_letter_code
_entity_poly.pdbx_strand_id
1 'polypeptide(L)'
;MVYSYYSISTTTFPNFFCASSDYLRYNKPENTNKGSDNMKIEEFDTVLLKDGQTAAIVDKLSEDTFIADIGDSPEDWDTVTITIDEIEKVVYRNEKSIDR
;
A
#
# COMPACT_ATOMS: atom_id res chain seq x y z
N MET A 1 -21.42 4.21 13.08
CA MET A 1 -20.52 5.01 12.23
C MET A 1 -20.72 4.56 10.81
N VAL A 2 -21.18 5.46 9.95
CA VAL A 2 -21.64 5.15 8.59
C VAL A 2 -20.49 5.48 7.63
N TYR A 3 -19.91 4.48 6.99
CA TYR A 3 -18.99 4.70 5.88
C TYR A 3 -19.82 5.13 4.66
N SER A 4 -19.80 6.43 4.36
CA SER A 4 -20.53 7.01 3.23
C SER A 4 -19.74 6.76 1.94
N TYR A 5 -20.18 5.79 1.15
CA TYR A 5 -19.68 5.57 -0.20
C TYR A 5 -20.38 6.57 -1.13
N TYR A 6 -19.58 7.33 -1.89
CA TYR A 6 -20.07 8.31 -2.85
C TYR A 6 -21.02 7.65 -3.87
N SER A 7 -22.22 8.21 -3.95
CA SER A 7 -23.26 7.91 -4.92
C SER A 7 -22.79 8.29 -6.33
N ILE A 8 -22.73 7.33 -7.25
CA ILE A 8 -22.76 7.64 -8.69
C ILE A 8 -24.11 7.22 -9.25
N SER A 9 -24.87 8.24 -9.63
CA SER A 9 -26.20 8.18 -10.22
C SER A 9 -26.22 7.33 -11.49
N THR A 10 -27.07 6.31 -11.51
CA THR A 10 -27.25 5.38 -12.63
C THR A 10 -28.04 6.02 -13.76
N THR A 11 -27.38 6.40 -14.86
CA THR A 11 -28.06 6.68 -16.12
C THR A 11 -28.17 5.40 -16.94
N THR A 12 -29.43 5.04 -17.21
CA THR A 12 -29.99 3.98 -18.05
C THR A 12 -29.10 3.46 -19.19
N PHE A 13 -28.84 2.14 -19.20
CA PHE A 13 -28.38 1.40 -20.38
C PHE A 13 -29.48 0.39 -20.78
N PRO A 14 -29.95 0.35 -22.05
CA PRO A 14 -30.64 -0.82 -22.53
C PRO A 14 -29.62 -1.92 -22.84
N ASN A 15 -29.90 -3.08 -22.26
CA ASN A 15 -29.59 -4.44 -22.68
C ASN A 15 -28.70 -4.59 -23.93
N PHE A 16 -27.62 -5.36 -23.82
CA PHE A 16 -27.51 -6.71 -24.38
C PHE A 16 -26.04 -7.15 -24.46
N PHE A 17 -25.83 -8.44 -24.17
CA PHE A 17 -24.65 -9.26 -24.48
C PHE A 17 -23.45 -9.32 -23.51
N CYS A 18 -23.17 -10.57 -23.15
CA CYS A 18 -22.10 -11.08 -22.31
C CYS A 18 -20.70 -10.55 -22.65
N ALA A 19 -19.94 -10.23 -21.60
CA ALA A 19 -18.55 -10.65 -21.48
C ALA A 19 -18.27 -11.04 -20.03
N SER A 20 -18.01 -12.33 -19.87
CA SER A 20 -17.48 -13.00 -18.69
C SER A 20 -16.03 -12.56 -18.49
N SER A 21 -15.63 -12.30 -17.24
CA SER A 21 -14.23 -12.22 -16.76
C SER A 21 -13.41 -10.93 -16.98
N ASP A 22 -13.93 -9.87 -17.58
CA ASP A 22 -13.10 -8.66 -17.85
C ASP A 22 -13.13 -7.58 -16.75
N TYR A 23 -13.94 -7.74 -15.69
CA TYR A 23 -14.04 -6.73 -14.59
C TYR A 23 -12.91 -6.81 -13.55
N LEU A 24 -12.00 -7.79 -13.65
CA LEU A 24 -10.85 -7.95 -12.76
C LEU A 24 -9.50 -7.69 -13.43
N ARG A 25 -9.48 -7.07 -14.61
CA ARG A 25 -8.24 -6.50 -15.13
C ARG A 25 -8.02 -5.14 -14.47
N TYR A 26 -7.73 -5.16 -13.17
CA TYR A 26 -7.06 -4.04 -12.51
C TYR A 26 -5.79 -3.79 -13.34
N ASN A 27 -5.73 -2.67 -14.04
CA ASN A 27 -4.52 -2.23 -14.72
C ASN A 27 -3.47 -2.01 -13.64
N LYS A 28 -2.69 -3.04 -13.29
CA LYS A 28 -1.42 -2.88 -12.59
C LYS A 28 -0.50 -2.18 -13.60
N PRO A 29 -0.14 -0.90 -13.42
CA PRO A 29 0.91 -0.34 -14.25
C PRO A 29 2.16 -1.17 -13.98
N GLU A 30 2.73 -1.71 -15.05
CA GLU A 30 4.04 -2.34 -15.01
C GLU A 30 5.05 -1.21 -14.76
N ASN A 31 5.38 -0.99 -13.49
CA ASN A 31 6.34 0.02 -13.07
C ASN A 31 7.75 -0.43 -13.49
N THR A 32 8.14 -0.10 -14.71
CA THR A 32 9.55 -0.24 -15.14
C THR A 32 10.42 0.87 -14.52
N ASN A 33 10.31 1.09 -13.21
CA ASN A 33 11.30 1.85 -12.45
C ASN A 33 12.37 0.88 -11.99
N LYS A 34 13.36 0.67 -12.86
CA LYS A 34 14.63 0.03 -12.53
C LYS A 34 15.35 0.88 -11.47
N GLY A 35 15.03 0.66 -10.20
CA GLY A 35 15.52 1.46 -9.08
C GLY A 35 15.39 0.82 -7.70
N SER A 36 14.63 -0.25 -7.52
CA SER A 36 14.37 -0.86 -6.21
C SER A 36 14.36 -2.40 -6.22
N ASP A 37 15.00 -3.02 -7.21
CA ASP A 37 14.98 -4.48 -7.46
C ASP A 37 15.49 -5.37 -6.30
N ASN A 38 15.92 -4.79 -5.17
CA ASN A 38 16.45 -5.53 -4.01
C ASN A 38 16.01 -4.97 -2.64
N MET A 39 15.08 -4.02 -2.58
CA MET A 39 14.63 -3.48 -1.30
C MET A 39 13.72 -4.48 -0.60
N LYS A 40 14.22 -5.08 0.49
CA LYS A 40 13.42 -5.97 1.35
C LYS A 40 12.88 -5.18 2.52
N ILE A 41 11.55 -5.18 2.65
CA ILE A 41 10.80 -4.57 3.76
C ILE A 41 10.12 -5.69 4.53
N GLU A 42 10.23 -5.62 5.85
CA GLU A 42 9.57 -6.55 6.76
C GLU A 42 8.71 -5.77 7.76
N GLU A 43 7.82 -6.48 8.46
CA GLU A 43 7.07 -5.91 9.58
C GLU A 43 8.00 -5.28 10.63
N PHE A 44 7.54 -4.17 11.22
CA PHE A 44 8.27 -3.34 12.20
C PHE A 44 9.52 -2.62 11.67
N ASP A 45 9.83 -2.71 10.38
CA ASP A 45 10.77 -1.77 9.76
C ASP A 45 10.15 -0.35 9.81
N THR A 46 11.01 0.66 9.99
CA THR A 46 10.63 2.07 9.78
C THR A 46 11.22 2.54 8.47
N VAL A 47 10.39 3.13 7.61
CA VAL A 47 10.79 3.55 6.27
C VAL A 47 10.63 5.06 6.10
N LEU A 48 11.45 5.64 5.22
CA LEU A 48 11.29 6.99 4.72
C LEU A 48 10.52 6.90 3.39
N LEU A 49 9.45 7.66 3.28
CA LEU A 49 8.66 7.81 2.06
C LEU A 49 9.24 8.93 1.19
N LYS A 50 8.95 8.88 -0.11
CA LYS A 50 9.45 9.86 -1.10
C LYS A 50 8.93 11.28 -0.89
N ASP A 51 7.85 11.45 -0.14
CA ASP A 51 7.32 12.76 0.27
C ASP A 51 8.07 13.34 1.50
N GLY A 52 9.00 12.58 2.07
CA GLY A 52 9.82 12.96 3.23
C GLY A 52 9.26 12.52 4.58
N GLN A 53 8.08 11.89 4.61
CA GLN A 53 7.49 11.38 5.85
C GLN A 53 8.09 10.04 6.25
N THR A 54 8.06 9.71 7.54
CA THR A 54 8.42 8.39 8.04
C THR A 54 7.18 7.57 8.37
N ALA A 55 7.22 6.29 8.03
CA ALA A 55 6.15 5.35 8.31
C ALA A 55 6.70 4.10 9.00
N ALA A 56 5.96 3.59 10.00
CA ALA A 56 6.25 2.32 10.64
C ALA A 56 5.43 1.21 9.95
N ILE A 57 6.10 0.17 9.45
CA ILE A 57 5.42 -0.96 8.81
C ILE A 57 4.75 -1.81 9.88
N VAL A 58 3.44 -1.98 9.76
CA VAL A 58 2.61 -2.76 10.69
C VAL A 58 2.35 -4.16 10.16
N ASP A 59 2.09 -4.30 8.85
CA ASP A 59 1.77 -5.58 8.21
C ASP A 59 2.29 -5.60 6.77
N LYS A 60 2.69 -6.79 6.30
CA LYS A 60 3.12 -7.05 4.93
C LYS A 60 2.03 -7.82 4.18
N LEU A 61 1.25 -7.10 3.37
CA LEU A 61 0.20 -7.72 2.56
C LEU A 61 0.77 -8.52 1.38
N SER A 62 1.90 -8.06 0.82
CA SER A 62 2.65 -8.75 -0.23
C SER A 62 4.09 -8.22 -0.31
N GLU A 63 4.87 -8.64 -1.31
CA GLU A 63 6.24 -8.15 -1.50
C GLU A 63 6.33 -6.66 -1.88
N ASP A 64 5.27 -6.08 -2.46
CA ASP A 64 5.26 -4.70 -2.95
C ASP A 64 4.26 -3.79 -2.24
N THR A 65 3.44 -4.32 -1.32
CA THR A 65 2.32 -3.61 -0.68
C THR A 65 2.29 -3.87 0.82
N PHE A 66 2.18 -2.79 1.60
CA PHE A 66 2.31 -2.80 3.06
C PHE A 66 1.22 -1.95 3.74
N ILE A 67 0.90 -2.27 4.99
CA ILE A 67 0.17 -1.38 5.89
C ILE A 67 1.18 -0.68 6.78
N ALA A 68 1.07 0.65 6.88
CA ALA A 68 1.98 1.46 7.67
C ALA A 68 1.24 2.56 8.43
N ASP A 69 1.75 2.89 9.60
CA ASP A 69 1.29 4.03 10.40
C ASP A 69 2.24 5.21 10.17
N ILE A 70 1.68 6.37 9.80
CA ILE A 70 2.40 7.65 9.66
C ILE A 70 2.05 8.53 10.85
N GLY A 71 3.06 9.10 11.51
CA GLY A 71 2.89 10.08 12.58
C GLY A 71 3.74 9.77 13.81
N ASP A 72 3.88 10.77 14.70
CA ASP A 72 4.79 10.70 15.84
C ASP A 72 4.15 10.07 17.09
N SER A 73 2.81 10.04 17.16
CA SER A 73 2.06 9.63 18.34
C SER A 73 0.78 8.84 17.98
N PRO A 74 0.32 7.91 18.84
CA PRO A 74 -0.92 7.15 18.61
C PRO A 74 -2.18 7.99 18.42
N GLU A 75 -2.16 9.26 18.84
CA GLU A 75 -3.29 10.19 18.67
C GLU A 75 -3.36 10.77 17.25
N ASP A 76 -2.21 10.83 16.57
CA ASP A 76 -2.04 11.45 15.25
C ASP A 76 -1.73 10.43 14.14
N TRP A 77 -1.73 9.13 14.46
CA TRP A 77 -1.42 8.10 13.48
C TRP A 77 -2.48 8.00 12.40
N ASP A 78 -2.01 8.06 11.15
CA ASP A 78 -2.79 7.70 9.98
C ASP A 78 -2.33 6.34 9.46
N THR A 79 -3.23 5.36 9.50
CA THR A 79 -2.98 4.01 8.98
C THR A 79 -3.29 3.99 7.50
N VAL A 80 -2.25 3.80 6.70
CA VAL A 80 -2.31 3.85 5.24
C VAL A 80 -1.80 2.58 4.60
N THR A 81 -2.31 2.29 3.39
CA THR A 81 -1.73 1.27 2.53
C THR A 81 -0.74 1.94 1.59
N ILE A 82 0.53 1.50 1.63
CA ILE A 82 1.61 2.03 0.79
C ILE A 82 2.22 0.94 -0.09
N THR A 83 2.83 1.36 -1.19
CA THR A 83 3.56 0.50 -2.11
C THR A 83 5.06 0.72 -2.02
N ILE A 84 5.85 -0.27 -2.44
CA ILE A 84 7.33 -0.17 -2.48
C ILE A 84 7.83 1.02 -3.31
N ASP A 85 7.04 1.47 -4.29
CA ASP A 85 7.36 2.64 -5.12
C ASP A 85 7.25 3.96 -4.37
N GLU A 86 6.52 4.01 -3.26
CA GLU A 86 6.39 5.21 -2.43
C GLU A 86 7.49 5.28 -1.38
N ILE A 87 8.21 4.18 -1.18
CA ILE A 87 9.30 4.07 -0.22
C ILE A 87 10.62 4.54 -0.86
N GLU A 88 11.33 5.41 -0.15
CA GLU A 88 12.69 5.84 -0.52
C GLU A 88 13.76 4.91 0.05
N LYS A 89 13.71 4.63 1.37
CA LYS A 89 14.69 3.77 2.07
C LYS A 89 14.17 3.26 3.41
N VAL A 90 14.78 2.19 3.92
CA VAL A 90 14.60 1.75 5.32
C VAL A 90 15.49 2.62 6.21
N VAL A 91 14.91 3.17 7.27
CA VAL A 91 15.59 4.04 8.25
C VAL A 91 15.94 3.26 9.52
N TYR A 92 15.06 2.36 9.94
CA TYR A 92 15.28 1.48 11.08
C TYR A 92 14.82 0.07 10.74
N ARG A 93 15.62 -0.92 11.13
CA ARG A 93 15.28 -2.33 11.04
C ARG A 93 15.20 -2.87 12.44
N ASN A 94 14.06 -3.47 12.78
CA ASN A 94 13.98 -4.27 13.99
C ASN A 94 14.76 -5.57 13.72
N GLU A 95 15.99 -5.65 14.23
CA GLU A 95 16.75 -6.89 14.18
C GLU A 95 16.00 -7.94 14.99
N LYS A 96 15.25 -8.83 14.31
CA LYS A 96 14.74 -10.04 14.96
C LYS A 96 15.93 -10.73 15.59
N SER A 97 15.95 -10.78 16.92
CA SER A 97 16.92 -11.54 17.70
C SER A 97 16.93 -12.96 17.15
N ILE A 98 18.03 -13.34 16.51
CA ILE A 98 18.29 -14.73 16.15
C ILE A 98 18.48 -15.44 17.48
N ASP A 99 17.42 -16.09 17.96
CA ASP A 99 17.51 -17.01 19.09
C ASP A 99 18.40 -18.17 18.62
N ARG A 100 19.57 -18.30 19.22
CA ARG A 100 20.61 -19.29 18.88
C ARG A 100 20.44 -20.57 19.67
#